data_AF-A0A1A6DX65-F1
#
_entry.id   AF-A0A1A6DX65-F1
#
_cell.length_a   1.000
_cell.length_b   1.000
_cell.length_c   1.000
_cell.angle_alpha   90.00
_cell.angle_beta   90.00
_cell.angle_gamma   90.00
#
_symmetry.space_group_name_H-M   'P 1'
#
loop_
_entity.id
_entity.type
_entity.pdbx_description
1 polymer ?
#
loop_
_entity_poly.entity_id
_entity_poly.type
_entity_poly.pdbx_seq_one_letter_code
_entity_poly.pdbx_strand_id
1 'polypeptide(L)'
;MTTWVFRLARWSAIVGGVVLCAITLMSVTSITGRALSGVGLGPVPGDFELVEVGTGVAVFLFLPWTYLRGGHATVDLLYNHLPAFLQKTVSMVCDVLMLVLWLALTWKLWDGMLEKREYLETTFILQMPVWWAYAACFVGAVIGCLAYLTKTLINLGLARYPEGWPVESAGVH
;
A
#
# COMPACT_ATOMS: atom_id res chain seq x y z
N MET A 1 -2.42 21.14 -9.22
CA MET A 1 -1.86 19.85 -9.72
C MET A 1 -1.89 18.76 -8.65
N THR A 2 -1.53 19.04 -7.40
CA THR A 2 -1.49 18.07 -6.29
C THR A 2 -2.83 17.38 -6.03
N THR A 3 -3.97 18.06 -6.21
CA THR A 3 -5.32 17.49 -6.01
C THR A 3 -5.58 16.19 -6.78
N TRP A 4 -5.01 16.05 -7.99
CA TRP A 4 -5.18 14.83 -8.79
C TRP A 4 -4.50 13.62 -8.14
N VAL A 5 -3.27 13.79 -7.65
CA VAL A 5 -2.50 12.73 -6.99
C VAL A 5 -3.21 12.26 -5.72
N PHE A 6 -3.70 13.21 -4.91
CA PHE A 6 -4.46 12.89 -3.70
C PHE A 6 -5.77 12.17 -4.01
N ARG A 7 -6.48 12.56 -5.08
CA ARG A 7 -7.68 11.84 -5.52
C ARG A 7 -7.35 10.42 -5.97
N LEU A 8 -6.30 10.22 -6.77
CA LEU A 8 -5.86 8.90 -7.21
C LEU A 8 -5.50 8.00 -6.03
N ALA A 9 -4.71 8.51 -5.08
CA ALA A 9 -4.36 7.78 -3.86
C ALA A 9 -5.60 7.45 -3.00
N ARG A 10 -6.59 8.35 -2.95
CA ARG A 10 -7.85 8.07 -2.24
C ARG A 10 -8.63 6.93 -2.89
N TRP A 11 -8.73 6.96 -4.22
CA TRP A 11 -9.42 5.91 -4.97
C TRP A 11 -8.69 4.58 -4.88
N SER A 12 -7.35 4.57 -4.95
CA SER A 12 -6.56 3.36 -4.74
C SER A 12 -6.82 2.77 -3.36
N ALA A 13 -6.85 3.59 -2.31
CA ALA A 13 -7.16 3.12 -0.96
C ALA A 13 -8.58 2.55 -0.82
N ILE A 14 -9.59 3.16 -1.47
CA ILE A 14 -10.95 2.61 -1.49
C ILE A 14 -10.98 1.24 -2.18
N VAL A 15 -10.32 1.13 -3.34
CA VAL A 15 -10.22 -0.15 -4.06
C VAL A 15 -9.49 -1.20 -3.22
N GLY A 16 -8.38 -0.83 -2.57
CA GLY A 16 -7.65 -1.71 -1.64
C GLY A 16 -8.53 -2.17 -0.47
N GLY A 17 -9.38 -1.30 0.06
CA GLY A 17 -10.32 -1.64 1.12
C GLY A 17 -11.43 -2.58 0.67
N VAL A 18 -11.96 -2.38 -0.54
CA VAL A 18 -12.93 -3.31 -1.13
C VAL A 18 -12.29 -4.68 -1.33
N VAL A 19 -11.04 -4.75 -1.83
CA VAL A 19 -10.28 -6.00 -1.96
C VAL A 19 -10.11 -6.67 -0.60
N LEU A 20 -9.72 -5.91 0.43
CA LEU A 20 -9.53 -6.43 1.79
C LEU A 20 -10.83 -6.99 2.38
N CYS A 21 -11.95 -6.28 2.21
CA CYS A 21 -13.26 -6.77 2.62
C CYS A 21 -13.66 -8.04 1.87
N ALA A 22 -13.42 -8.11 0.56
CA ALA A 22 -13.73 -9.27 -0.26
C ALA A 22 -12.94 -10.52 0.18
N ILE A 23 -11.63 -10.41 0.40
CA ILE A 23 -10.82 -11.54 0.88
C ILE A 23 -11.16 -11.94 2.31
N THR A 24 -11.60 -10.99 3.15
CA THR A 24 -12.06 -11.28 4.52
C THR A 24 -13.36 -12.07 4.48
N LEU A 25 -14.34 -11.64 3.68
CA LEU A 25 -15.59 -12.38 3.51
C LEU A 25 -15.33 -13.78 2.94
N MET A 26 -14.46 -13.89 1.93
CA MET A 26 -14.06 -15.18 1.36
C MET A 26 -13.40 -16.07 2.42
N SER A 27 -12.47 -15.54 3.21
CA SER A 27 -11.83 -16.27 4.33
C SER A 27 -12.86 -16.77 5.34
N VAL A 28 -13.81 -15.92 5.74
CA VAL A 28 -14.90 -16.32 6.65
C VAL A 28 -15.73 -17.44 6.04
N THR A 29 -16.15 -17.31 4.78
CA THR A 29 -16.92 -18.37 4.10
C THR A 29 -16.14 -19.69 4.01
N SER A 30 -14.84 -19.64 3.74
CA SER A 30 -13.99 -20.84 3.66
C SER A 30 -13.83 -21.51 5.03
N ILE A 31 -13.60 -20.73 6.09
CA ILE A 31 -13.49 -21.25 7.46
C ILE A 31 -14.82 -21.86 7.92
N THR A 32 -15.95 -21.18 7.68
CA THR A 32 -17.28 -21.71 7.98
C THR A 32 -17.57 -22.98 7.18
N GLY A 33 -17.19 -23.03 5.90
CA GLY A 33 -17.30 -24.23 5.06
C GLY A 33 -16.51 -25.40 5.62
N ARG A 34 -15.27 -25.20 6.09
CA ARG A 34 -14.48 -26.23 6.78
C ARG A 34 -15.17 -26.75 8.04
N ALA A 35 -15.71 -25.85 8.86
CA ALA A 35 -16.41 -26.20 10.10
C ALA A 35 -17.70 -26.99 9.85
N LEU A 36 -18.38 -26.72 8.73
CA LEU A 36 -19.63 -27.38 8.33
C LEU A 36 -19.43 -28.54 7.34
N SER A 37 -18.20 -29.05 7.22
CA SER A 37 -17.87 -30.16 6.32
C SER A 37 -18.64 -31.45 6.60
N GLY A 38 -19.11 -31.66 7.83
CA GLY A 38 -20.02 -32.75 8.17
C GLY A 38 -21.44 -32.64 7.58
N VAL A 39 -21.83 -31.48 7.04
CA VAL A 39 -23.15 -31.19 6.45
C VAL A 39 -23.08 -31.08 4.91
N GLY A 40 -21.92 -31.38 4.31
CA GLY A 40 -21.72 -31.37 2.85
C GLY A 40 -21.26 -30.03 2.26
N LEU A 41 -20.93 -29.03 3.08
CA LEU A 41 -20.28 -27.78 2.64
C LEU A 41 -18.76 -27.96 2.61
N GLY A 42 -18.08 -27.45 1.58
CA GLY A 42 -16.62 -27.55 1.43
C GLY A 42 -15.90 -26.21 1.63
N PRO A 43 -14.60 -26.20 1.97
CA PRO A 43 -13.76 -25.01 1.87
C PRO A 43 -13.72 -24.43 0.46
N VAL A 44 -13.36 -23.15 0.35
CA VAL A 44 -13.02 -22.53 -0.93
C VAL A 44 -11.62 -23.05 -1.36
N PRO A 45 -11.48 -23.73 -2.50
CA PRO A 45 -10.17 -24.20 -2.96
C PRO A 45 -9.24 -23.03 -3.29
N GLY A 46 -8.01 -23.08 -2.77
CA GLY A 46 -7.00 -22.03 -3.02
C GLY A 46 -7.27 -20.70 -2.30
N ASP A 47 -8.06 -20.72 -1.23
CA ASP A 47 -8.30 -19.55 -0.39
C ASP A 47 -7.01 -18.90 0.13
N PHE A 48 -6.02 -19.72 0.53
CA PHE A 48 -4.72 -19.22 0.98
C PHE A 48 -3.98 -18.41 -0.10
N GLU A 49 -3.99 -18.85 -1.35
CA GLU A 49 -3.31 -18.16 -2.46
C GLU A 49 -4.01 -16.83 -2.80
N LEU A 50 -5.34 -16.83 -2.79
CA LEU A 50 -6.15 -15.62 -3.00
C LEU A 50 -5.98 -14.60 -1.87
N VAL A 51 -5.88 -15.07 -0.61
CA VAL A 51 -5.61 -14.19 0.54
C VAL A 51 -4.19 -13.63 0.46
N GLU A 52 -3.20 -14.44 0.10
CA GLU A 52 -1.81 -13.99 -0.06
C GLU A 52 -1.70 -12.88 -1.12
N VAL A 53 -2.18 -13.15 -2.33
CA VAL A 53 -2.18 -12.18 -3.44
C VAL A 53 -3.03 -10.96 -3.11
N GLY A 54 -4.25 -11.17 -2.61
CA GLY A 54 -5.19 -10.09 -2.31
C GLY A 54 -4.69 -9.16 -1.22
N THR A 55 -4.02 -9.70 -0.19
CA THR A 55 -3.40 -8.90 0.87
C THR A 55 -2.25 -8.07 0.31
N GLY A 56 -1.39 -8.65 -0.54
CA GLY A 56 -0.32 -7.91 -1.21
C GLY A 56 -0.86 -6.72 -2.02
N VAL A 57 -1.86 -6.96 -2.85
CA VAL A 57 -2.50 -5.92 -3.68
C VAL A 57 -3.14 -4.84 -2.79
N ALA A 58 -3.86 -5.23 -1.74
CA ALA A 58 -4.48 -4.29 -0.81
C ALA A 58 -3.43 -3.37 -0.16
N VAL A 59 -2.31 -3.93 0.33
CA VAL A 59 -1.23 -3.17 0.96
C VAL A 59 -0.65 -2.12 0.00
N PHE A 60 -0.31 -2.50 -1.23
CA PHE A 60 0.25 -1.55 -2.21
C PHE A 60 -0.74 -0.46 -2.63
N LEU A 61 -2.05 -0.73 -2.59
CA LEU A 61 -3.09 0.25 -2.90
C LEU A 61 -3.37 1.22 -1.74
N PHE A 62 -3.19 0.77 -0.49
CA PHE A 62 -3.41 1.56 0.72
C PHE A 62 -2.24 2.47 1.10
N LEU A 63 -1.01 1.96 1.01
CA LEU A 63 0.20 2.65 1.47
C LEU A 63 0.36 4.08 0.91
N PRO A 64 0.09 4.37 -0.38
CA PRO A 64 0.18 5.73 -0.92
C PRO A 64 -0.70 6.74 -0.14
N TRP A 65 -1.92 6.34 0.21
CA TRP A 65 -2.86 7.19 0.93
C TRP A 65 -2.45 7.37 2.39
N THR A 66 -2.02 6.29 3.05
CA THR A 66 -1.53 6.33 4.42
C THR A 66 -0.32 7.26 4.55
N TYR A 67 0.58 7.26 3.57
CA TYR A 67 1.74 8.14 3.55
C TYR A 67 1.37 9.61 3.41
N LEU A 68 0.43 9.94 2.51
CA LEU A 68 -0.08 11.31 2.33
C LEU A 68 -0.78 11.84 3.59
N ARG A 69 -1.49 10.96 4.32
CA ARG A 69 -2.13 11.32 5.60
C ARG A 69 -1.18 11.38 6.78
N GLY A 70 0.07 10.92 6.64
CA GLY A 70 1.00 10.82 7.76
C GLY A 70 0.57 9.78 8.82
N GLY A 71 -0.26 8.79 8.46
CA GLY A 71 -0.76 7.77 9.38
C GLY A 71 0.25 6.67 9.73
N HIS A 72 1.55 6.96 9.61
CA HIS A 72 2.60 6.02 10.00
C HIS A 72 2.81 6.13 11.51
N ALA A 73 3.16 5.02 12.16
CA ALA A 73 3.56 5.06 13.56
C ALA A 73 4.88 5.83 13.70
N THR A 74 4.86 6.96 14.39
CA THR A 74 6.04 7.75 14.73
C THR A 74 6.43 7.51 16.18
N VAL A 75 7.74 7.53 16.45
CA VAL A 75 8.27 7.43 17.82
C VAL A 75 8.83 8.81 18.18
N ASP A 76 8.07 9.55 18.99
CA ASP A 76 8.35 10.96 19.23
C ASP A 76 9.18 11.24 20.49
N LEU A 77 9.64 10.20 21.20
CA LEU A 77 10.39 10.32 22.47
C LEU A 77 11.61 11.25 22.37
N LEU A 78 12.39 11.13 21.30
CA LEU A 78 13.58 11.97 21.07
C LEU A 78 13.26 13.16 20.16
N TYR A 79 12.25 13.05 19.31
CA TYR A 79 11.88 14.07 18.33
C TYR A 79 11.40 15.36 19.01
N ASN A 80 10.61 15.24 20.07
CA ASN A 80 10.03 16.37 20.80
C ASN A 80 11.07 17.20 21.58
N HIS A 81 12.25 16.64 21.86
CA HIS A 81 13.34 17.34 22.53
C HIS A 81 14.29 18.07 21.56
N LEU A 82 14.14 17.89 20.25
CA LEU A 82 15.00 18.53 19.26
C LEU A 82 14.57 19.98 18.96
N PRO A 83 15.50 20.90 18.67
CA PRO A 83 15.17 22.23 18.18
C PRO A 83 14.52 22.17 16.79
N ALA A 84 13.67 23.15 16.47
CA ALA A 84 12.82 23.17 15.27
C ALA A 84 13.57 22.94 13.94
N PHE A 85 14.83 23.38 13.84
CA PHE A 85 15.66 23.16 12.66
C PHE A 85 16.02 21.67 12.45
N LEU A 86 16.36 20.96 13.54
CA LEU A 86 16.68 19.54 13.49
C LEU A 86 15.43 18.70 13.22
N GLN A 87 14.29 19.06 13.81
CA GLN A 87 13.00 18.42 13.54
C GLN A 87 12.62 18.46 12.05
N LYS A 88 12.79 19.62 11.41
CA LYS A 88 12.54 19.78 9.97
C LYS A 88 13.52 18.97 9.12
N THR A 89 14.79 18.95 9.50
CA THR A 89 15.83 18.19 8.77
C THR A 89 15.56 16.69 8.84
N VAL A 90 15.24 16.17 10.03
CA VAL A 90 14.90 14.76 10.24
C VAL A 90 13.67 14.39 9.41
N SER A 91 12.61 15.19 9.46
CA SER A 91 11.40 14.96 8.64
C SER A 91 11.71 14.94 7.13
N MET A 92 12.51 15.88 6.64
CA MET A 92 12.93 15.90 5.24
C MET A 92 13.76 14.67 4.85
N VAL A 93 14.73 14.27 5.68
CA VAL A 93 15.55 13.08 5.44
C VAL A 93 14.68 11.82 5.43
N CYS A 94 13.76 11.68 6.37
CA CYS A 94 12.80 10.56 6.41
C CYS A 94 11.95 10.53 5.14
N ASP A 95 11.40 11.67 4.69
CA ASP A 95 10.57 11.71 3.48
C ASP A 95 11.37 11.34 2.22
N VAL A 96 12.63 11.78 2.11
CA VAL A 96 13.52 11.43 1.00
C VAL A 96 13.87 9.94 1.04
N LEU A 97 14.24 9.40 2.21
CA LEU A 97 14.53 7.98 2.36
C LEU A 97 13.32 7.11 2.00
N MET A 98 12.12 7.49 2.46
CA MET A 98 10.88 6.80 2.12
C MET A 98 10.60 6.84 0.61
N LEU A 99 10.85 7.96 -0.06
CA LEU A 99 10.75 8.05 -1.52
C LEU A 99 11.73 7.10 -2.23
N VAL A 100 13.00 7.10 -1.82
CA VAL A 100 14.02 6.21 -2.42
C VAL A 100 13.67 4.74 -2.22
N LEU A 101 13.26 4.36 -1.01
CA LEU A 101 12.83 2.99 -0.70
C LEU A 101 11.62 2.59 -1.55
N TRP A 102 10.63 3.47 -1.69
CA TRP A 102 9.45 3.20 -2.51
C TRP A 102 9.78 3.02 -3.99
N LEU A 103 10.70 3.83 -4.54
CA LEU A 103 11.19 3.69 -5.90
C LEU A 103 11.93 2.35 -6.09
N ALA A 104 12.76 1.95 -5.13
CA ALA A 104 13.46 0.66 -5.16
C ALA A 104 12.48 -0.53 -5.13
N LEU A 105 11.44 -0.46 -4.28
CA LEU A 105 10.38 -1.46 -4.25
C LEU A 105 9.65 -1.55 -5.58
N THR A 106 9.30 -0.41 -6.17
CA THR A 106 8.60 -0.36 -7.46
C THR A 106 9.45 -0.96 -8.59
N TRP A 107 10.75 -0.67 -8.60
CA TRP A 107 11.67 -1.27 -9.56
C TRP A 107 11.79 -2.78 -9.36
N LYS A 108 11.99 -3.25 -8.12
CA LYS A 108 12.06 -4.70 -7.85
C LYS A 108 10.76 -5.45 -8.18
N LEU A 109 9.62 -4.79 -8.00
CA LEU A 109 8.33 -5.34 -8.37
C LEU A 109 8.18 -5.48 -9.89
N TRP A 110 8.72 -4.52 -10.65
CA TRP A 110 8.76 -4.59 -12.12
C TRP A 110 9.65 -5.74 -12.60
N ASP A 111 10.88 -5.83 -12.09
CA ASP A 111 11.82 -6.90 -12.46
C ASP A 111 11.22 -8.27 -12.12
N GLY A 112 10.65 -8.42 -10.92
CA GLY A 112 9.98 -9.65 -10.51
C GLY A 112 8.75 -9.97 -11.37
N MET A 113 7.98 -8.99 -11.81
CA MET A 113 6.85 -9.21 -12.71
C MET A 113 7.30 -9.78 -14.07
N LEU A 114 8.37 -9.24 -14.65
CA LEU A 114 8.91 -9.69 -15.92
C LEU A 114 9.43 -11.12 -15.82
N GLU A 115 10.20 -11.41 -14.78
CA GLU A 115 10.72 -12.75 -14.50
C GLU A 115 9.58 -13.77 -14.41
N LYS A 116 8.56 -13.50 -13.57
CA LYS A 116 7.42 -14.41 -13.39
C LYS A 116 6.58 -14.60 -14.65
N ARG A 117 6.58 -13.61 -15.55
CA ARG A 117 5.92 -13.71 -16.86
C ARG A 117 6.72 -14.55 -17.84
N GLU A 118 8.04 -14.42 -17.85
CA GLU A 118 8.93 -15.19 -18.74
C GLU A 118 8.94 -16.69 -18.36
N TYR A 119 8.99 -16.99 -17.07
CA TYR A 119 8.95 -18.38 -16.58
C TYR A 119 7.54 -19.00 -16.53
N LEU A 120 6.49 -18.22 -16.86
CA LEU A 120 5.08 -18.64 -16.80
C LEU A 120 4.72 -19.33 -15.48
N GLU A 121 5.23 -18.81 -14.38
CA GLU A 121 5.02 -19.41 -13.07
C GLU A 121 3.54 -19.32 -12.65
N THR A 122 3.01 -20.43 -12.15
CA THR A 122 1.64 -20.54 -11.64
C THR A 122 1.63 -20.89 -10.16
N THR A 123 0.57 -20.49 -9.46
CA THR A 123 0.35 -20.95 -8.09
C THR A 123 0.06 -22.45 -8.03
N PHE A 124 0.11 -23.03 -6.83
CA PHE A 124 0.10 -24.48 -6.64
C PHE A 124 -1.30 -25.09 -6.77
N ILE A 125 -2.31 -24.42 -6.21
CA ILE A 125 -3.69 -24.93 -6.10
C ILE A 125 -4.56 -24.39 -7.23
N LEU A 126 -4.63 -23.06 -7.37
CA LEU A 126 -5.47 -22.42 -8.40
C LEU A 126 -4.82 -22.41 -9.78
N GLN A 127 -3.53 -22.76 -9.86
CA GLN A 127 -2.73 -22.68 -11.09
C GLN A 127 -2.83 -21.31 -11.77
N MET A 128 -3.02 -20.25 -10.97
CA MET A 128 -3.16 -18.90 -11.50
C MET A 128 -1.78 -18.32 -11.85
N PRO A 129 -1.63 -17.59 -12.96
CA PRO A 129 -0.36 -16.97 -13.31
C PRO A 129 0.06 -15.93 -12.25
N VAL A 130 1.25 -16.10 -11.66
CA VAL A 130 1.74 -15.26 -10.57
C VAL A 130 1.94 -13.81 -11.02
N TRP A 131 2.26 -13.58 -12.29
CA TRP A 131 2.49 -12.24 -12.83
C TRP A 131 1.27 -11.30 -12.75
N TRP A 132 0.04 -11.85 -12.67
CA TRP A 132 -1.18 -11.03 -12.46
C TRP A 132 -1.17 -10.33 -11.10
N ALA A 133 -0.72 -11.04 -10.05
CA ALA A 133 -0.57 -10.47 -8.72
C ALA A 133 0.45 -9.32 -8.72
N TYR A 134 1.60 -9.54 -9.35
CA TYR A 134 2.64 -8.53 -9.48
C TYR A 134 2.17 -7.31 -10.26
N ALA A 135 1.46 -7.51 -11.38
CA ALA A 135 0.90 -6.43 -12.18
C ALA A 135 -0.11 -5.58 -11.37
N ALA A 136 -0.99 -6.22 -10.59
CA ALA A 136 -1.94 -5.52 -9.74
C ALA A 136 -1.24 -4.70 -8.64
N CYS A 137 -0.24 -5.28 -7.97
CA CYS A 137 0.60 -4.56 -6.99
C CYS A 137 1.35 -3.40 -7.64
N PHE A 138 1.83 -3.56 -8.88
CA PHE A 138 2.61 -2.55 -9.60
C PHE A 138 1.80 -1.29 -9.87
N VAL A 139 0.50 -1.41 -10.16
CA VAL A 139 -0.40 -0.25 -10.29
C VAL A 139 -0.42 0.57 -9.00
N GLY A 140 -0.55 -0.08 -7.83
CA GLY A 140 -0.48 0.58 -6.52
C GLY A 140 0.88 1.22 -6.26
N ALA A 141 1.97 0.52 -6.62
CA ALA A 141 3.34 1.01 -6.49
C ALA A 141 3.59 2.29 -7.30
N VAL A 142 3.12 2.36 -8.56
CA VAL A 142 3.24 3.55 -9.42
C VAL A 142 2.45 4.73 -8.85
N ILE A 143 1.23 4.51 -8.35
CA ILE A 143 0.45 5.54 -7.65
C ILE A 143 1.21 6.02 -6.40
N GLY A 144 1.84 5.10 -5.68
CA GLY A 144 2.73 5.42 -4.57
C GLY A 144 3.92 6.30 -4.96
N CYS A 145 4.61 6.02 -6.08
CA CYS A 145 5.70 6.89 -6.54
C CYS A 145 5.25 8.34 -6.71
N LEU A 146 4.07 8.55 -7.31
CA LEU A 146 3.49 9.87 -7.48
C LEU A 146 3.13 10.52 -6.14
N ALA A 147 2.54 9.76 -5.21
CA ALA A 147 2.15 10.24 -3.89
C ALA A 147 3.38 10.64 -3.04
N TYR A 148 4.39 9.77 -2.98
CA TYR A 148 5.61 10.00 -2.22
C TYR A 148 6.39 11.18 -2.78
N LEU A 149 6.54 11.25 -4.11
CA LEU A 149 7.20 12.38 -4.77
C LEU A 149 6.48 13.70 -4.48
N THR A 150 5.14 13.70 -4.56
CA THR A 150 4.33 14.90 -4.28
C THR A 150 4.53 15.36 -2.84
N LYS A 151 4.56 14.44 -1.85
CA LYS A 151 4.80 14.80 -0.45
C LYS A 151 6.20 15.37 -0.23
N THR A 152 7.23 14.75 -0.79
CA THR A 152 8.61 15.25 -0.70
C THR A 152 8.73 16.64 -1.33
N LEU A 153 8.08 16.89 -2.48
CA LEU A 153 8.04 18.21 -3.11
C LEU A 153 7.31 19.27 -2.27
N ILE A 154 6.25 18.89 -1.55
CA ILE A 154 5.57 19.77 -0.61
C ILE A 154 6.49 20.10 0.57
N ASN A 155 7.21 19.13 1.12
CA ASN A 155 8.12 19.35 2.25
C ASN A 155 9.32 20.25 1.86
N LEU A 156 9.79 20.15 0.61
CA LEU A 156 10.78 21.06 0.03
C LEU A 156 10.26 22.48 -0.23
N GLY A 157 8.96 22.74 -0.06
CA GLY A 157 8.34 24.05 -0.27
C GLY A 157 8.04 24.39 -1.74
N LEU A 158 8.21 23.43 -2.65
CA LEU A 158 7.98 23.62 -4.10
C LEU A 158 6.51 23.40 -4.50
N ALA A 159 5.71 22.77 -3.64
CA ALA A 159 4.30 22.49 -3.87
C ALA A 159 3.44 22.79 -2.63
N ARG A 160 2.15 23.07 -2.84
CA ARG A 160 1.18 23.29 -1.76
C ARG A 160 0.17 22.14 -1.67
N TYR A 161 -0.28 21.87 -0.45
CA TYR A 161 -1.39 20.97 -0.21
C TYR A 161 -2.66 21.44 -0.94
N PRO A 162 -3.52 20.51 -1.38
CA PRO A 162 -4.81 20.88 -1.98
C PRO A 162 -5.71 21.60 -0.96
N GLU A 163 -6.53 22.53 -1.45
CA GLU A 163 -7.47 23.30 -0.61
C GLU A 163 -8.43 22.35 0.14
N GLY A 164 -8.53 22.52 1.46
CA GLY A 164 -9.35 21.68 2.33
C GLY A 164 -8.69 20.37 2.81
N TRP A 165 -7.41 20.14 2.53
CA TRP A 165 -6.69 19.04 3.18
C TRP A 165 -6.51 19.35 4.67
N PRO A 166 -6.92 18.46 5.59
CA PRO A 166 -6.62 18.61 7.00
C PRO A 166 -5.09 18.50 7.15
N VAL A 167 -4.43 19.64 7.24
CA VAL A 167 -3.02 19.72 7.65
C VAL A 167 -3.01 19.53 9.16
N GLU A 168 -3.54 18.40 9.62
CA GLU A 168 -3.51 18.05 11.02
C GLU A 168 -2.08 17.62 11.31
N SER A 169 -1.42 18.41 12.14
CA SER A 169 -0.07 18.18 12.63
C SER A 169 0.00 16.78 13.21
N ALA A 170 0.70 15.88 12.53
CA ALA A 170 1.19 14.67 13.14
C ALA A 170 2.03 15.10 14.37
N GLY A 171 1.48 14.94 15.57
CA GLY A 171 2.20 15.18 16.83
C GLY A 171 1.69 16.28 17.77
N VAL A 172 0.46 16.81 17.63
CA VAL A 172 -0.18 17.53 18.76
C VAL A 172 -1.25 16.64 19.38
N HIS A 173 -0.80 15.75 20.24
CA HIS A 173 -1.58 15.27 21.38
C HIS A 173 -1.08 15.99 22.63
#